data_AF-A0A3B3I3Q3-F1
#
_entry.id   AF-A0A3B3I3Q3-F1
#
_cell.length_a   1.000
_cell.length_b   1.000
_cell.length_c   1.000
_cell.angle_alpha   90.00
_cell.angle_beta   90.00
_cell.angle_gamma   90.00
#
_symmetry.space_group_name_H-M   'P 1'
#
loop_
_entity.id
_entity.type
_entity.pdbx_description
1 polymer ?
#
loop_
_entity_poly.entity_id
_entity_poly.type
_entity_poly.pdbx_seq_one_letter_code
_entity_poly.pdbx_strand_id
1 'polypeptide(L)'
;MKSFERLVLPHLKSFTSPLLDPLQFAYRANRSVDDAINLALHFILQHLDSPGTYARILFVDFSSAFNTILPSLLQEKLLQLNVPDSTCRWISDFLMDRRQCVRLGKNVSTTQCISTGTPQGCVLSPLLFSLYTNCCTSSHDSVKLIKFADDTTLIGLISNDDESAYRREVDRLGSWCSINNLELNTQKTVEMIVDYRKVTAPSPPLTLSDSPITLVDYVRFLGTTITQDLKWEPSICSLLKKAQQRMYFLRQLKKARLPAQMMVQFYTAIIESILTSSITVWYTSATTRDINRLQRIVRSAEKVIGCSLPSVQELYVSRTRGRAGRIAADPSHPGHSLLKLLPSGRRLRSIRTRTSRHKNSFFPSAVRLLNAL
;
A
#
# COMPACT_ATOMS: atom_id res chain seq x y z
N MET A 1 -21.66 -18.25 12.12
CA MET A 1 -21.00 -16.92 12.17
C MET A 1 -20.36 -16.57 10.83
N LYS A 2 -19.19 -17.14 10.46
CA LYS A 2 -18.50 -16.77 9.19
C LYS A 2 -19.33 -16.88 7.91
N SER A 3 -20.20 -17.88 7.80
CA SER A 3 -21.10 -18.02 6.65
C SER A 3 -22.10 -16.85 6.55
N PHE A 4 -22.62 -16.39 7.69
CA PHE A 4 -23.55 -15.26 7.73
C PHE A 4 -22.83 -13.93 7.47
N GLU A 5 -21.63 -13.74 8.03
CA GLU A 5 -20.77 -12.59 7.71
C GLU A 5 -20.53 -12.46 6.19
N ARG A 6 -20.35 -13.58 5.48
CA ARG A 6 -20.20 -13.61 4.02
C ARG A 6 -21.47 -13.19 3.26
N LEU A 7 -22.65 -13.34 3.86
CA LEU A 7 -23.92 -12.86 3.29
C LEU A 7 -24.12 -11.35 3.56
N VAL A 8 -23.72 -10.88 4.74
CA VAL A 8 -23.81 -9.45 5.10
C VAL A 8 -22.79 -8.61 4.34
N LEU A 9 -21.60 -9.14 4.06
CA LEU A 9 -20.51 -8.39 3.43
C LEU A 9 -20.89 -7.75 2.07
N PRO A 10 -21.49 -8.48 1.09
CA PRO A 10 -21.96 -7.88 -0.15
C PRO A 10 -23.03 -6.81 0.06
N HIS A 11 -23.95 -7.03 1.00
CA HIS A 11 -25.00 -6.08 1.34
C HIS A 11 -24.40 -4.77 1.86
N LEU A 12 -23.47 -4.84 2.83
CA LEU A 12 -22.79 -3.66 3.37
C LEU A 12 -21.95 -2.94 2.32
N LYS A 13 -21.29 -3.69 1.43
CA LYS A 13 -20.52 -3.11 0.32
C LYS A 13 -21.39 -2.35 -0.67
N SER A 14 -22.64 -2.77 -0.89
CA SER A 14 -23.53 -2.10 -1.86
C SER A 14 -23.84 -0.65 -1.47
N PHE A 15 -23.99 -0.37 -0.18
CA PHE A 15 -24.21 0.98 0.34
C PHE A 15 -22.91 1.78 0.46
N THR A 16 -21.85 1.13 0.95
CA THR A 16 -20.66 1.85 1.43
C THR A 16 -19.59 2.05 0.36
N SER A 17 -19.44 1.15 -0.62
CA SER A 17 -18.33 1.20 -1.59
C SER A 17 -18.22 2.52 -2.39
N PRO A 18 -19.34 3.14 -2.82
CA PRO A 18 -19.29 4.43 -3.53
C PRO A 18 -18.85 5.61 -2.63
N LEU A 19 -19.04 5.47 -1.32
CA LEU A 19 -18.77 6.51 -0.31
C LEU A 19 -17.39 6.37 0.34
N LEU A 20 -16.64 5.32 -0.02
CA LEU A 20 -15.30 5.10 0.50
C LEU A 20 -14.32 6.10 -0.11
N ASP A 21 -13.49 6.68 0.75
CA ASP A 21 -12.36 7.52 0.38
C ASP A 21 -11.55 6.87 -0.76
N PRO A 22 -11.35 7.55 -1.91
CA PRO A 22 -10.55 7.04 -3.02
C PRO A 22 -9.11 6.66 -2.63
N LEU A 23 -8.55 7.26 -1.57
CA LEU A 23 -7.20 6.97 -1.06
C LEU A 23 -7.17 5.87 0.02
N GLN A 24 -8.30 5.20 0.29
CA GLN A 24 -8.33 3.91 0.98
C GLN A 24 -8.17 2.77 -0.04
N PHE A 25 -7.05 2.05 0.06
CA PHE A 25 -6.70 0.98 -0.88
C PHE A 25 -6.97 -0.42 -0.34
N ALA A 26 -6.88 -0.65 0.97
CA ALA A 26 -7.04 -1.99 1.50
C ALA A 26 -8.48 -2.50 1.37
N TYR A 27 -8.60 -3.83 1.25
CA TYR A 27 -9.87 -4.57 1.26
C TYR A 27 -10.89 -4.17 0.18
N ARG A 28 -10.45 -3.41 -0.83
CA ARG A 28 -11.24 -3.01 -2.00
C ARG A 28 -10.89 -3.87 -3.20
N ALA A 29 -11.90 -4.11 -4.03
CA ALA A 29 -11.68 -4.74 -5.32
C ALA A 29 -10.81 -3.82 -6.18
N ASN A 30 -9.92 -4.42 -6.97
CA ASN A 30 -9.05 -3.68 -7.89
C ASN A 30 -8.20 -2.57 -7.24
N ARG A 31 -7.80 -2.77 -5.98
CA ARG A 31 -6.82 -1.96 -5.26
C ARG A 31 -5.80 -2.89 -4.66
N SER A 32 -4.52 -2.54 -4.77
CA SER A 32 -3.43 -3.34 -4.25
C SER A 32 -2.37 -2.46 -3.62
N VAL A 33 -1.46 -3.09 -2.88
CA VAL A 33 -0.29 -2.45 -2.28
C VAL A 33 0.47 -1.59 -3.28
N ASP A 34 0.79 -2.13 -4.46
CA ASP A 34 1.54 -1.35 -5.45
C ASP A 34 0.73 -0.17 -6.00
N ASP A 35 -0.62 -0.22 -5.99
CA ASP A 35 -1.42 0.94 -6.44
C ASP A 35 -1.27 2.10 -5.45
N ALA A 36 -1.28 1.80 -4.14
CA ALA A 36 -1.03 2.77 -3.09
C ALA A 36 0.39 3.35 -3.21
N ILE A 37 1.41 2.50 -3.37
CA ILE A 37 2.81 2.95 -3.52
C ILE A 37 2.99 3.77 -4.80
N ASN A 38 2.48 3.30 -5.94
CA ASN A 38 2.62 4.01 -7.22
C ASN A 38 1.93 5.38 -7.18
N LEU A 39 0.77 5.49 -6.53
CA LEU A 39 0.08 6.77 -6.40
C LEU A 39 0.80 7.71 -5.42
N ALA A 40 1.28 7.20 -4.28
CA ALA A 40 2.11 7.96 -3.34
C ALA A 40 3.33 8.58 -4.03
N LEU A 41 4.09 7.73 -4.75
CA LEU A 41 5.26 8.17 -5.50
C LEU A 41 4.89 9.12 -6.65
N HIS A 42 3.72 8.95 -7.26
CA HIS A 42 3.27 9.89 -8.30
C HIS A 42 3.05 11.29 -7.73
N PHE A 43 2.35 11.42 -6.60
CA PHE A 43 2.16 12.72 -5.95
C PHE A 43 3.49 13.37 -5.60
N ILE A 44 4.41 12.61 -5.01
CA ILE A 44 5.75 13.09 -4.64
C ILE A 44 6.53 13.52 -5.88
N LEU A 45 6.69 12.64 -6.88
CA LEU A 45 7.53 12.89 -8.04
C LEU A 45 6.96 13.96 -8.99
N GLN A 46 5.64 14.07 -9.08
CA GLN A 46 4.97 15.14 -9.82
C GLN A 46 5.21 16.50 -9.15
N HIS A 47 5.18 16.55 -7.81
CA HIS A 47 5.46 17.77 -7.07
C HIS A 47 6.92 18.21 -7.23
N LEU A 48 7.86 17.27 -7.05
CA LEU A 48 9.31 17.47 -7.17
C LEU A 48 9.79 17.85 -8.58
N ASP A 49 8.92 17.79 -9.60
CA ASP A 49 9.22 18.30 -10.94
C ASP A 49 9.22 19.84 -11.00
N SER A 50 8.74 20.51 -9.94
CA SER A 50 8.78 21.96 -9.77
C SER A 50 10.00 22.39 -8.93
N PRO A 51 10.73 23.44 -9.34
CA PRO A 51 11.89 23.92 -8.59
C PRO A 51 11.48 24.44 -7.21
N GLY A 52 12.37 24.32 -6.22
CA GLY A 52 12.13 24.84 -4.87
C GLY A 52 11.13 24.04 -4.04
N THR A 53 10.77 22.83 -4.47
CA THR A 53 9.84 21.94 -3.76
C THR A 53 10.55 20.74 -3.13
N TYR A 54 9.93 20.19 -2.08
CA TYR A 54 10.32 18.92 -1.44
C TYR A 54 9.07 18.22 -0.89
N ALA A 55 9.21 16.97 -0.44
CA ALA A 55 8.12 16.24 0.19
C ALA A 55 8.51 15.72 1.58
N ARG A 56 7.57 15.78 2.52
CA ARG A 56 7.66 15.14 3.83
C ARG A 56 6.66 14.01 3.89
N ILE A 57 7.06 12.87 4.45
CA ILE A 57 6.24 11.67 4.46
C ILE A 57 6.23 11.10 5.88
N LEU A 58 5.08 11.14 6.53
CA LEU A 58 4.84 10.53 7.83
C LEU A 58 4.25 9.14 7.64
N PHE A 59 4.93 8.13 8.16
CA PHE A 59 4.46 6.74 8.19
C PHE A 59 3.93 6.47 9.59
N VAL A 60 2.62 6.34 9.71
CA VAL A 60 1.90 6.15 10.97
C VAL A 60 1.66 4.68 11.23
N ASP A 61 1.98 4.25 12.45
CA ASP A 61 1.72 2.91 12.95
C ASP A 61 0.74 3.00 14.12
N PHE A 62 -0.27 2.13 14.15
CA PHE A 62 -1.24 2.06 15.23
C PHE A 62 -0.90 0.91 16.18
N SER A 63 -1.00 1.18 17.48
CA SER A 63 -0.98 0.13 18.50
C SER A 63 -2.29 -0.67 18.43
N SER A 64 -2.23 -1.89 17.87
CA SER A 64 -3.33 -2.85 17.95
C SER A 64 -4.63 -2.37 17.27
N ALA A 65 -4.54 -1.73 16.11
CA ALA A 65 -5.63 -0.96 15.46
C ALA A 65 -7.02 -1.63 15.46
N PHE A 66 -7.09 -2.92 15.09
CA PHE A 66 -8.37 -3.64 15.03
C PHE A 66 -9.01 -3.85 16.41
N ASN A 67 -8.21 -3.89 17.48
CA ASN A 67 -8.68 -4.12 18.84
C ASN A 67 -9.19 -2.84 19.51
N THR A 68 -8.95 -1.66 18.92
CA THR A 68 -9.32 -0.37 19.53
C THR A 68 -10.64 0.21 18.97
N ILE A 69 -11.24 -0.41 17.96
CA ILE A 69 -12.55 0.03 17.43
C ILE A 69 -13.60 0.07 18.54
N LEU A 70 -14.31 1.20 18.67
CA LEU A 70 -15.45 1.32 19.57
C LEU A 70 -16.75 1.06 18.80
N PRO A 71 -17.58 0.05 19.17
CA PRO A 71 -18.82 -0.26 18.47
C PRO A 71 -19.80 0.91 18.38
N SER A 72 -19.89 1.74 19.43
CA SER A 72 -20.73 2.95 19.44
C SER A 72 -20.31 3.96 18.38
N LEU A 73 -19.02 4.31 18.31
CA LEU A 73 -18.50 5.22 17.29
C LEU A 73 -18.59 4.62 15.88
N LEU A 74 -18.39 3.30 15.73
CA LEU A 74 -18.58 2.64 14.45
C LEU A 74 -20.04 2.74 13.99
N GLN A 75 -20.99 2.55 14.89
CA GLN A 75 -22.42 2.67 14.58
C GLN A 75 -22.76 4.07 14.05
N GLU A 76 -22.29 5.14 14.70
CA GLU A 76 -22.48 6.52 14.22
C GLU A 76 -21.93 6.72 12.79
N LYS A 77 -20.73 6.21 12.52
CA LYS A 77 -20.11 6.29 11.19
C LYS A 77 -20.88 5.50 10.14
N LEU A 78 -21.44 4.33 10.50
CA LEU A 78 -22.25 3.53 9.59
C LEU A 78 -23.55 4.27 9.23
N LEU A 79 -24.18 4.94 10.18
CA LEU A 79 -25.37 5.76 9.94
C LEU A 79 -25.04 6.95 9.00
N GLN A 80 -23.89 7.61 9.19
CA GLN A 80 -23.41 8.66 8.28
C GLN A 80 -23.15 8.16 6.85
N LEU A 81 -22.89 6.87 6.68
CA LEU A 81 -22.71 6.21 5.38
C LEU A 81 -24.02 5.62 4.83
N ASN A 82 -25.16 6.03 5.36
CA ASN A 82 -26.50 5.59 4.95
C ASN A 82 -26.70 4.07 5.05
N VAL A 83 -26.02 3.41 5.98
CA VAL A 83 -26.26 1.99 6.26
C VAL A 83 -27.58 1.86 7.04
N PRO A 84 -28.49 0.94 6.66
CA PRO A 84 -29.77 0.78 7.34
C PRO A 84 -29.63 0.50 8.84
N ASP A 85 -30.50 1.10 9.65
CA ASP A 85 -30.49 0.96 11.12
C ASP A 85 -30.47 -0.50 11.59
N SER A 86 -31.23 -1.38 10.93
CA SER A 86 -31.27 -2.81 11.24
C SER A 86 -29.90 -3.47 11.07
N THR A 87 -29.17 -3.10 10.02
CA THR A 87 -27.82 -3.60 9.74
C THR A 87 -26.82 -3.03 10.74
N CYS A 88 -26.93 -1.75 11.08
CA CYS A 88 -26.13 -1.12 12.13
C CYS A 88 -26.29 -1.81 13.48
N ARG A 89 -27.54 -2.04 13.92
CA ARG A 89 -27.83 -2.76 15.18
C ARG A 89 -27.28 -4.18 15.18
N TRP A 90 -27.42 -4.89 14.06
CA TRP A 90 -26.85 -6.23 13.92
C TRP A 90 -25.32 -6.22 14.02
N ILE A 91 -24.64 -5.24 13.41
CA ILE A 91 -23.18 -5.08 13.53
C ILE A 91 -22.79 -4.76 14.98
N SER A 92 -23.51 -3.88 15.67
CA SER A 92 -23.26 -3.57 17.09
C SER A 92 -23.39 -4.82 17.97
N ASP A 93 -24.48 -5.58 17.81
CA ASP A 93 -24.69 -6.86 18.52
C ASP A 93 -23.59 -7.90 18.19
N PHE A 94 -23.17 -7.95 16.92
CA PHE A 94 -22.06 -8.82 16.50
C PHE A 94 -20.72 -8.47 17.17
N LEU A 95 -20.49 -7.20 17.54
CA LEU A 95 -19.22 -6.74 18.12
C LEU A 95 -19.22 -6.68 19.64
N MET A 96 -20.39 -6.56 20.27
CA MET A 96 -20.55 -6.41 21.72
C MET A 96 -20.78 -7.75 22.41
N ASP A 97 -20.50 -7.78 23.72
CA ASP A 97 -20.71 -8.91 24.63
C ASP A 97 -20.13 -10.26 24.15
N ARG A 98 -19.03 -10.17 23.40
CA ARG A 98 -18.36 -11.35 22.84
C ARG A 98 -17.58 -12.04 23.95
N ARG A 99 -17.94 -13.29 24.22
CA ARG A 99 -17.22 -14.13 25.19
C ARG A 99 -16.04 -14.84 24.52
N GLN A 100 -14.85 -14.71 25.10
CA GLN A 100 -13.64 -15.40 24.67
C GLN A 100 -12.98 -16.18 25.81
N CYS A 101 -12.32 -17.28 25.47
CA CYS A 101 -11.40 -18.00 26.35
C CYS A 101 -10.25 -18.57 25.52
N VAL A 102 -9.08 -18.74 26.14
CA VAL A 102 -7.92 -19.37 25.50
C VAL A 102 -7.85 -20.84 25.92
N ARG A 103 -7.71 -21.74 24.95
CA ARG A 103 -7.49 -23.18 25.21
C ARG A 103 -6.08 -23.58 24.78
N LEU A 104 -5.31 -24.14 25.71
CA LEU A 104 -4.00 -24.72 25.46
C LEU A 104 -4.04 -26.22 25.84
N GLY A 105 -4.14 -27.08 24.83
CA GLY A 105 -4.37 -28.51 25.04
C GLY A 105 -5.70 -28.76 25.77
N LYS A 106 -5.62 -29.34 26.97
CA LYS A 106 -6.80 -29.62 27.83
C LYS A 106 -7.18 -28.44 28.74
N ASN A 107 -6.29 -27.46 28.91
CA ASN A 107 -6.50 -26.34 29.82
C ASN A 107 -7.30 -25.24 29.11
N VAL A 108 -8.31 -24.70 29.77
CA VAL A 108 -9.13 -23.59 29.27
C VAL A 108 -9.08 -22.45 30.29
N SER A 109 -8.82 -21.23 29.82
CA SER A 109 -8.84 -20.05 30.68
C SER A 109 -10.26 -19.73 31.16
N THR A 110 -10.36 -18.82 32.12
CA THR A 110 -11.63 -18.15 32.41
C THR A 110 -12.16 -17.45 31.16
N THR A 111 -13.49 -17.34 31.07
CA THR A 111 -14.15 -16.60 29.99
C THR A 111 -14.11 -15.12 30.30
N GLN A 112 -13.68 -14.32 29.32
CA GLN A 112 -13.72 -12.86 29.38
C GLN A 112 -14.72 -12.33 28.36
N CYS A 113 -15.42 -11.25 28.71
CA CYS A 113 -16.27 -10.53 27.79
C CYS A 113 -15.47 -9.41 27.13
N ILE A 114 -15.55 -9.29 25.80
CA ILE A 114 -14.99 -8.17 25.05
C ILE A 114 -16.11 -7.47 24.29
N SER A 115 -16.16 -6.15 24.48
CA SER A 115 -17.05 -5.25 23.74
C SER A 115 -16.26 -4.17 22.98
N THR A 116 -14.96 -4.37 22.77
CA THR A 116 -14.08 -3.49 21.99
C THR A 116 -13.41 -4.25 20.85
N GLY A 117 -13.09 -3.51 19.80
CA GLY A 117 -12.41 -4.04 18.64
C GLY A 117 -13.27 -4.93 17.75
N THR A 118 -12.66 -5.38 16.67
CA THR A 118 -13.23 -6.38 15.77
C THR A 118 -12.43 -7.68 15.88
N PRO A 119 -13.09 -8.86 15.89
CA PRO A 119 -12.40 -10.13 16.03
C PRO A 119 -11.42 -10.37 14.88
N GLN A 120 -10.18 -10.74 15.19
CA GLN A 120 -9.21 -11.15 14.17
C GLN A 120 -9.65 -12.45 13.48
N GLY A 121 -9.53 -12.50 12.15
CA GLY A 121 -9.94 -13.66 11.36
C GLY A 121 -11.45 -13.77 11.06
N CYS A 122 -12.22 -12.74 11.43
CA CYS A 122 -13.59 -12.55 10.94
C CYS A 122 -13.61 -11.94 9.53
N VAL A 123 -14.68 -12.23 8.79
CA VAL A 123 -14.83 -11.85 7.38
C VAL A 123 -15.18 -10.37 7.26
N LEU A 124 -15.94 -9.81 8.21
CA LEU A 124 -16.37 -8.41 8.21
C LEU A 124 -15.31 -7.45 8.77
N SER A 125 -14.47 -7.89 9.71
CA SER A 125 -13.51 -7.03 10.42
C SER A 125 -12.68 -6.10 9.51
N PRO A 126 -12.13 -6.59 8.38
CA PRO A 126 -11.38 -5.72 7.46
C PRO A 126 -12.19 -4.55 6.88
N LEU A 127 -13.45 -4.81 6.49
CA LEU A 127 -14.34 -3.78 5.97
C LEU A 127 -14.76 -2.83 7.08
N LEU A 128 -15.11 -3.34 8.25
CA LEU A 128 -15.50 -2.49 9.39
C LEU A 128 -14.39 -1.52 9.79
N PHE A 129 -13.12 -1.96 9.79
CA PHE A 129 -11.98 -1.06 10.01
C PHE A 129 -11.85 0.01 8.92
N SER A 130 -12.09 -0.35 7.66
CA SER A 130 -12.05 0.61 6.55
C SER A 130 -13.16 1.65 6.66
N LEU A 131 -14.35 1.26 7.12
CA LEU A 131 -15.48 2.15 7.35
C LEU A 131 -15.23 3.05 8.57
N TYR A 132 -14.63 2.50 9.62
CA TYR A 132 -14.26 3.24 10.82
C TYR A 132 -13.29 4.40 10.53
N THR A 133 -12.30 4.13 9.68
CA THR A 133 -11.27 5.09 9.27
C THR A 133 -11.61 5.88 8.01
N ASN A 134 -12.83 5.71 7.46
CA ASN A 134 -13.20 6.30 6.17
C ASN A 134 -13.11 7.83 6.18
N CYS A 135 -13.63 8.47 7.22
CA CYS A 135 -13.62 9.92 7.38
C CYS A 135 -12.24 10.50 7.77
N CYS A 136 -11.23 9.66 7.98
CA CYS A 136 -9.85 10.13 8.18
C CYS A 136 -9.25 10.51 6.82
N THR A 137 -9.52 11.73 6.39
CA THR A 137 -9.03 12.29 5.13
C THR A 137 -8.28 13.58 5.40
N SER A 138 -7.39 13.95 4.49
CA SER A 138 -6.75 15.27 4.58
C SER A 138 -7.73 16.39 4.24
N SER A 139 -7.57 17.55 4.87
CA SER A 139 -8.34 18.76 4.53
C SER A 139 -7.60 19.77 3.67
N HIS A 140 -6.36 19.49 3.27
CA HIS A 140 -5.55 20.40 2.47
C HIS A 140 -5.05 19.74 1.18
N ASP A 141 -5.11 20.45 0.06
CA ASP A 141 -4.76 19.87 -1.25
C ASP A 141 -3.28 19.48 -1.38
N SER A 142 -2.39 20.20 -0.69
CA SER A 142 -0.96 19.87 -0.63
C SER A 142 -0.63 18.72 0.32
N VAL A 143 -1.61 18.13 0.99
CA VAL A 143 -1.41 17.00 1.90
C VAL A 143 -2.24 15.82 1.42
N LYS A 144 -1.60 14.66 1.21
CA LYS A 144 -2.29 13.43 0.79
C LYS A 144 -2.23 12.41 1.92
N LEU A 145 -3.40 11.89 2.30
CA LEU A 145 -3.53 10.85 3.32
C LEU A 145 -3.89 9.54 2.61
N ILE A 146 -2.96 8.58 2.60
CA ILE A 146 -3.13 7.27 1.97
C ILE A 146 -3.31 6.23 3.07
N LYS A 147 -4.31 5.36 2.91
CA LYS A 147 -4.62 4.28 3.84
C LYS A 147 -4.51 2.93 3.16
N PHE A 148 -3.86 1.99 3.84
CA PHE A 148 -3.90 0.59 3.50
C PHE A 148 -4.09 -0.21 4.80
N ALA A 149 -5.35 -0.45 5.14
CA ALA A 149 -5.74 -1.03 6.42
C ALA A 149 -5.23 -0.11 7.54
N ASP A 150 -4.48 -0.63 8.50
CA ASP A 150 -3.86 0.11 9.59
C ASP A 150 -2.67 0.97 9.14
N ASP A 151 -1.97 0.61 8.06
CA ASP A 151 -0.89 1.44 7.51
C ASP A 151 -1.47 2.76 6.98
N THR A 152 -1.14 3.87 7.65
CA THR A 152 -1.56 5.22 7.24
C THR A 152 -0.33 6.06 6.91
N THR A 153 -0.37 6.77 5.78
CA THR A 153 0.74 7.61 5.32
C THR A 153 0.25 9.00 4.96
N LEU A 154 0.86 10.00 5.58
CA LEU A 154 0.61 11.42 5.29
C LEU A 154 1.76 11.97 4.44
N ILE A 155 1.45 12.57 3.29
CA ILE A 155 2.43 13.11 2.36
C ILE A 155 2.20 14.62 2.27
N GLY A 156 3.11 15.41 2.81
CA GLY A 156 3.17 16.86 2.65
C GLY A 156 3.96 17.25 1.40
N LEU A 157 3.30 17.95 0.48
CA LEU A 157 3.89 18.49 -0.75
C LEU A 157 4.29 19.95 -0.49
N ILE A 158 5.56 20.17 -0.11
CA ILE A 158 6.02 21.46 0.40
C ILE A 158 6.54 22.35 -0.72
N SER A 159 6.11 23.60 -0.71
CA SER A 159 6.55 24.65 -1.65
C SER A 159 7.03 25.84 -0.85
N ASN A 160 8.10 26.50 -1.30
CA ASN A 160 8.62 27.73 -0.68
C ASN A 160 8.91 27.57 0.83
N ASP A 161 9.27 26.36 1.27
CA ASP A 161 9.52 26.02 2.68
C ASP A 161 8.31 26.26 3.63
N ASP A 162 7.09 26.37 3.09
CA ASP A 162 5.87 26.47 3.89
C ASP A 162 5.33 25.08 4.29
N GLU A 163 5.62 24.69 5.53
CA GLU A 163 5.19 23.42 6.12
C GLU A 163 3.88 23.52 6.91
N SER A 164 3.25 24.69 6.95
CA SER A 164 2.12 24.97 7.85
C SER A 164 0.94 24.03 7.62
N ALA A 165 0.60 23.76 6.36
CA ALA A 165 -0.46 22.83 5.98
C ALA A 165 -0.15 21.40 6.42
N TYR A 166 1.08 20.93 6.20
CA TYR A 166 1.50 19.58 6.59
C TYR A 166 1.47 19.39 8.11
N ARG A 167 2.06 20.32 8.87
CA ARG A 167 2.09 20.24 10.34
C ARG A 167 0.68 20.27 10.94
N ARG A 168 -0.19 21.16 10.44
CA ARG A 168 -1.60 21.22 10.85
C ARG A 168 -2.35 19.91 10.61
N GLU A 169 -2.08 19.25 9.48
CA GLU A 169 -2.68 17.95 9.16
C GLU A 169 -2.13 16.81 10.05
N VAL A 170 -0.85 16.87 10.43
CA VAL A 170 -0.27 15.95 11.42
C VAL A 170 -0.94 16.11 12.78
N ASP A 171 -1.11 17.34 13.27
CA ASP A 171 -1.79 17.62 14.54
C ASP A 171 -3.25 17.18 14.49
N ARG A 172 -3.94 17.50 13.39
CA ARG A 172 -5.32 17.05 13.15
C ARG A 172 -5.43 15.53 13.15
N LEU A 173 -4.47 14.82 12.56
CA LEU A 173 -4.43 13.36 12.59
C LEU A 173 -4.28 12.85 14.02
N GLY A 174 -3.38 13.43 14.82
CA GLY A 174 -3.22 13.10 16.24
C GLY A 174 -4.51 13.29 17.04
N SER A 175 -5.17 14.44 16.90
CA SER A 175 -6.46 14.70 17.54
C SER A 175 -7.56 13.75 17.06
N TRP A 176 -7.62 13.49 15.75
CA TRP A 176 -8.60 12.57 15.16
C TRP A 176 -8.42 11.16 15.70
N CYS A 177 -7.18 10.66 15.80
CA CYS A 177 -6.88 9.35 16.37
C CYS A 177 -7.34 9.26 17.83
N SER A 178 -7.07 10.28 18.65
CA SER A 178 -7.54 10.36 20.05
C SER A 178 -9.06 10.27 20.15
N ILE A 179 -9.80 11.07 19.37
CA ILE A 179 -11.28 11.07 19.34
C ILE A 179 -11.82 9.70 18.90
N ASN A 180 -11.13 9.02 17.98
CA ASN A 180 -11.57 7.75 17.42
C ASN A 180 -10.96 6.54 18.15
N ASN A 181 -10.41 6.72 19.35
CA ASN A 181 -9.80 5.64 20.15
C ASN A 181 -8.81 4.80 19.32
N LEU A 182 -7.99 5.46 18.50
CA LEU A 182 -6.90 4.82 17.76
C LEU A 182 -5.59 5.26 18.40
N GLU A 183 -4.92 4.30 19.03
CA GLU A 183 -3.67 4.56 19.73
C GLU A 183 -2.52 4.60 18.72
N LEU A 184 -1.80 5.71 18.67
CA LEU A 184 -0.63 5.89 17.82
C LEU A 184 0.60 5.27 18.48
N ASN A 185 1.34 4.46 17.72
CA ASN A 185 2.64 3.98 18.14
C ASN A 185 3.71 5.00 17.75
N THR A 186 3.99 5.95 18.65
CA THR A 186 4.94 7.04 18.40
C THR A 186 6.37 6.55 18.14
N GLN A 187 6.76 5.40 18.70
CA GLN A 187 8.09 4.81 18.51
C GLN A 187 8.27 4.19 17.12
N LYS A 188 7.19 3.67 16.52
CA LYS A 188 7.20 3.11 15.16
C LYS A 188 6.77 4.10 14.10
N THR A 189 6.12 5.20 14.51
CA THR A 189 5.78 6.31 13.62
C THR A 189 7.06 7.07 13.29
N VAL A 190 7.35 7.16 11.99
CA VAL A 190 8.60 7.77 11.49
C VAL A 190 8.31 8.72 10.35
N GLU A 191 9.19 9.69 10.17
CA GLU A 191 9.13 10.63 9.07
C GLU A 191 10.31 10.43 8.11
N MET A 192 10.07 10.62 6.82
CA MET A 192 11.10 10.67 5.80
C MET A 192 10.93 11.94 4.96
N ILE A 193 12.05 12.60 4.64
CA ILE A 193 12.06 13.79 3.79
C ILE A 193 12.67 13.42 2.44
N VAL A 194 11.98 13.73 1.35
CA VAL A 194 12.48 13.58 -0.02
C VAL A 194 12.75 14.98 -0.57
N ASP A 195 14.02 15.37 -0.57
CA ASP A 195 14.48 16.67 -1.03
C ASP A 195 15.67 16.52 -2.00
N TYR A 196 15.58 17.16 -3.17
CA TYR A 196 16.63 17.18 -4.18
C TYR A 196 17.18 18.58 -4.44
N ARG A 197 16.82 19.56 -3.60
CA ARG A 197 17.34 20.93 -3.67
C ARG A 197 18.81 20.94 -3.23
N LYS A 198 19.62 21.83 -3.82
CA LYS A 198 21.04 21.96 -3.47
C LYS A 198 21.26 22.70 -2.14
N VAL A 199 20.35 23.61 -1.81
CA VAL A 199 20.36 24.41 -0.59
C VAL A 199 19.08 24.08 0.15
N THR A 200 19.22 23.61 1.39
CA THR A 200 18.11 23.18 2.24
C THR A 200 18.13 24.00 3.52
N ALA A 201 17.00 24.58 3.89
CA ALA A 201 16.84 25.16 5.21
C ALA A 201 16.76 24.05 6.27
N PRO A 202 17.29 24.25 7.49
CA PRO A 202 17.02 23.36 8.60
C PRO A 202 15.52 23.36 8.89
N SER A 203 14.88 22.20 8.81
CA SER A 203 13.49 22.05 9.24
C SER A 203 13.44 21.79 10.75
N PRO A 204 12.51 22.40 11.50
CA PRO A 204 12.27 22.01 12.88
C PRO A 204 11.82 20.53 12.94
N PRO A 205 12.12 19.81 14.03
CA PRO A 205 11.59 18.47 14.25
C PRO A 205 10.07 18.46 14.14
N LEU A 206 9.52 17.34 13.67
CA LEU A 206 8.08 17.11 13.71
C LEU A 206 7.72 16.50 15.07
N THR A 207 6.63 16.98 15.66
CA THR A 207 6.04 16.41 16.87
C THR A 207 4.66 15.88 16.55
N LEU A 208 4.27 14.77 17.18
CA LEU A 208 2.93 14.19 17.10
C LEU A 208 2.51 13.81 18.52
N SER A 209 1.39 14.37 18.99
CA SER A 209 0.91 14.16 20.37
C SER A 209 2.01 14.44 21.41
N ASP A 210 2.66 15.61 21.27
CA ASP A 210 3.78 16.08 22.12
C ASP A 210 5.03 15.19 22.13
N SER A 211 5.10 14.17 21.26
CA SER A 211 6.26 13.29 21.12
C SER A 211 7.04 13.63 19.84
N PRO A 212 8.38 13.76 19.89
CA PRO A 212 9.19 13.98 18.70
C PRO A 212 9.16 12.75 17.80
N ILE A 213 8.93 12.97 16.50
CA ILE A 213 8.97 11.93 15.48
C ILE A 213 10.39 11.74 14.98
N THR A 214 10.80 10.48 14.84
CA THR A 214 12.12 10.12 14.33
C THR A 214 12.19 10.33 12.82
N LEU A 215 13.17 11.11 12.36
CA LEU A 215 13.50 11.23 10.94
C LEU A 215 14.35 10.03 10.49
N VAL A 216 13.98 9.42 9.37
CA VAL A 216 14.67 8.24 8.82
C VAL A 216 15.03 8.42 7.34
N ASP A 217 16.14 7.81 6.93
CA ASP A 217 16.59 7.81 5.53
C ASP A 217 15.90 6.75 4.68
N TYR A 218 15.28 5.75 5.32
CA TYR A 218 14.57 4.67 4.65
C TYR A 218 13.49 4.07 5.55
N VAL A 219 12.45 3.53 4.92
CA VAL A 219 11.31 2.92 5.61
C VAL A 219 10.77 1.76 4.79
N ARG A 220 10.23 0.74 5.46
CA ARG A 220 9.55 -0.37 4.80
C ARG A 220 8.06 -0.06 4.72
N PHE A 221 7.61 0.44 3.58
CA PHE A 221 6.23 0.79 3.30
C PHE A 221 5.55 -0.31 2.46
N LEU A 222 4.50 -0.92 3.02
CA LEU A 222 3.71 -1.98 2.37
C LEU A 222 4.58 -3.10 1.76
N GLY A 223 5.64 -3.49 2.47
CA GLY A 223 6.55 -4.55 2.03
C GLY A 223 7.69 -4.12 1.11
N THR A 224 7.70 -2.88 0.62
CA THR A 224 8.77 -2.29 -0.20
C THR A 224 9.60 -1.29 0.60
N THR A 225 10.93 -1.33 0.49
CA THR A 225 11.79 -0.31 1.12
C THR A 225 11.89 0.92 0.23
N ILE A 226 11.46 2.06 0.76
CA ILE A 226 11.58 3.38 0.13
C ILE A 226 12.69 4.13 0.85
N THR A 227 13.60 4.76 0.10
CA THR A 227 14.67 5.60 0.63
C THR A 227 14.39 7.07 0.33
N GLN A 228 14.96 7.98 1.11
CA GLN A 228 14.84 9.43 0.91
C GLN A 228 15.30 9.90 -0.47
N ASP A 229 16.25 9.19 -1.08
CA ASP A 229 16.76 9.49 -2.43
C ASP A 229 16.05 8.70 -3.54
N LEU A 230 15.01 7.93 -3.19
CA LEU A 230 14.21 7.08 -4.06
C LEU A 230 15.04 6.10 -4.90
N LYS A 231 16.16 5.61 -4.33
CA LYS A 231 16.97 4.54 -4.90
C LYS A 231 16.44 3.18 -4.46
N TRP A 232 16.39 2.26 -5.43
CA TRP A 232 15.77 0.95 -5.24
C TRP A 232 16.76 -0.17 -4.90
N GLU A 233 18.05 0.12 -4.83
CA GLU A 233 19.08 -0.87 -4.52
C GLU A 233 18.80 -1.63 -3.21
N PRO A 234 18.44 -1.00 -2.07
CA PRO A 234 18.16 -1.74 -0.83
C PRO A 234 17.00 -2.73 -0.98
N SER A 235 15.90 -2.29 -1.61
CA SER A 235 14.76 -3.15 -1.94
C SER A 235 15.17 -4.32 -2.81
N ILE A 236 15.87 -4.06 -3.92
CA ILE A 236 16.30 -5.09 -4.88
C ILE A 236 17.29 -6.07 -4.22
N CYS A 237 18.22 -5.60 -3.39
CA CYS A 237 19.12 -6.45 -2.62
C CYS A 237 18.37 -7.42 -1.70
N SER A 238 17.30 -6.96 -1.06
CA SER A 238 16.42 -7.81 -0.24
C SER A 238 15.71 -8.89 -1.08
N LEU A 239 15.17 -8.51 -2.25
CA LEU A 239 14.55 -9.45 -3.18
C LEU A 239 15.54 -10.51 -3.68
N LEU A 240 16.75 -10.09 -4.07
CA LEU A 240 17.82 -10.99 -4.52
C LEU A 240 18.18 -12.02 -3.45
N LYS A 241 18.38 -11.59 -2.19
CA LYS A 241 18.68 -12.50 -1.07
C LYS A 241 17.59 -13.56 -0.89
N LYS A 242 16.31 -13.14 -0.88
CA LYS A 242 15.17 -14.06 -0.75
C LYS A 242 15.08 -15.03 -1.93
N ALA A 243 15.21 -14.54 -3.16
CA ALA A 243 15.16 -15.37 -4.36
C ALA A 243 16.32 -16.38 -4.41
N GLN A 244 17.53 -15.99 -4.02
CA GLN A 244 18.69 -16.88 -3.90
C GLN A 244 18.47 -18.00 -2.87
N GLN A 245 17.84 -17.71 -1.74
CA GLN A 245 17.46 -18.75 -0.78
C GLN A 245 16.49 -19.77 -1.40
N ARG A 246 15.53 -19.31 -2.23
CA ARG A 246 14.56 -20.20 -2.90
C ARG A 246 15.16 -21.00 -4.05
N MET A 247 16.24 -20.52 -4.66
CA MET A 247 17.00 -21.28 -5.66
C MET A 247 17.57 -22.59 -5.10
N TYR A 248 17.85 -22.67 -3.80
CA TYR A 248 18.27 -23.94 -3.17
C TYR A 248 17.22 -25.02 -3.37
N PHE A 249 15.95 -24.72 -3.07
CA PHE A 249 14.86 -25.68 -3.24
C PHE A 249 14.66 -26.07 -4.70
N LEU A 250 14.75 -25.13 -5.64
CA LEU A 250 14.67 -25.44 -7.07
C LEU A 250 15.76 -26.46 -7.49
N ARG A 251 16.99 -26.34 -6.96
CA ARG A 251 18.06 -27.32 -7.20
C ARG A 251 17.77 -28.67 -6.56
N GLN A 252 17.14 -28.70 -5.37
CA GLN A 252 16.71 -29.96 -4.75
C GLN A 252 15.64 -30.66 -5.60
N LEU A 253 14.69 -29.92 -6.17
CA LEU A 253 13.69 -30.47 -7.09
C LEU A 253 14.36 -31.07 -8.33
N LYS A 254 15.37 -30.40 -8.89
CA LYS A 254 16.16 -30.94 -10.00
C LYS A 254 16.90 -32.23 -9.60
N LYS A 255 17.51 -32.26 -8.42
CA LYS A 255 18.21 -33.44 -7.89
C LYS A 255 17.25 -34.63 -7.69
N ALA A 256 16.02 -34.36 -7.26
CA ALA A 256 14.95 -35.33 -7.14
C ALA A 256 14.30 -35.71 -8.51
N ARG A 257 14.87 -35.24 -9.63
CA ARG A 257 14.46 -35.58 -11.00
C ARG A 257 13.00 -35.25 -11.32
N LEU A 258 12.46 -34.18 -10.73
CA LEU A 258 11.11 -33.73 -11.09
C LEU A 258 11.03 -33.25 -12.55
N PRO A 259 9.85 -33.38 -13.20
CA PRO A 259 9.63 -32.84 -14.54
C PRO A 259 9.86 -31.34 -14.63
N ALA A 260 10.32 -30.87 -15.79
CA ALA A 260 10.57 -29.45 -16.05
C ALA A 260 9.33 -28.58 -15.77
N GLN A 261 8.15 -29.04 -16.17
CA GLN A 261 6.89 -28.33 -15.96
C GLN A 261 6.61 -28.03 -14.47
N MET A 262 6.84 -29.00 -13.58
CA MET A 262 6.67 -28.80 -12.14
C MET A 262 7.70 -27.81 -11.58
N MET A 263 8.93 -27.85 -12.09
CA MET A 263 9.97 -26.90 -11.69
C MET A 263 9.67 -25.47 -12.19
N VAL A 264 9.08 -25.32 -13.38
CA VAL A 264 8.57 -24.02 -13.88
C VAL A 264 7.46 -23.50 -12.98
N GLN A 265 6.49 -24.35 -12.61
CA GLN A 265 5.43 -23.97 -11.68
C GLN A 265 5.99 -23.53 -10.32
N PHE A 266 6.98 -24.26 -9.79
CA PHE A 266 7.67 -23.86 -8.57
C PHE A 266 8.40 -22.52 -8.74
N TYR A 267 9.13 -22.34 -9.84
CA TYR A 267 9.82 -21.08 -10.14
C TYR A 267 8.83 -19.91 -10.18
N THR A 268 7.75 -20.02 -10.95
CA THR A 268 6.75 -18.96 -11.09
C THR A 268 6.06 -18.65 -9.76
N ALA A 269 5.71 -19.68 -8.98
CA ALA A 269 5.01 -19.49 -7.70
C ALA A 269 5.91 -18.93 -6.58
N ILE A 270 7.19 -19.35 -6.52
CA ILE A 270 8.03 -19.12 -5.34
C ILE A 270 9.19 -18.14 -5.61
N ILE A 271 9.76 -18.13 -6.81
CA ILE A 271 10.93 -17.32 -7.14
C ILE A 271 10.51 -16.08 -7.93
N GLU A 272 9.78 -16.26 -9.02
CA GLU A 272 9.27 -15.16 -9.85
C GLU A 272 8.34 -14.25 -9.03
N SER A 273 7.50 -14.80 -8.14
CA SER A 273 6.64 -14.01 -7.25
C SER A 273 7.44 -13.07 -6.33
N ILE A 274 8.64 -13.49 -5.88
CA ILE A 274 9.56 -12.66 -5.11
C ILE A 274 10.19 -11.61 -6.03
N LEU A 275 10.71 -12.02 -7.19
CA LEU A 275 11.39 -11.12 -8.14
C LEU A 275 10.44 -10.04 -8.70
N THR A 276 9.15 -10.36 -8.80
CA THR A 276 8.12 -9.46 -9.33
C THR A 276 7.38 -8.67 -8.25
N SER A 277 7.73 -8.86 -6.97
CA SER A 277 7.18 -8.08 -5.86
C SER A 277 7.43 -6.59 -6.09
N SER A 278 6.35 -5.83 -6.24
CA SER A 278 6.38 -4.39 -6.51
C SER A 278 7.19 -3.99 -7.75
N ILE A 279 7.34 -4.87 -8.73
CA ILE A 279 8.13 -4.61 -9.96
C ILE A 279 7.67 -3.37 -10.72
N THR A 280 6.38 -3.03 -10.65
CA THR A 280 5.83 -1.82 -11.28
C THR A 280 6.27 -0.52 -10.61
N VAL A 281 6.75 -0.59 -9.36
CA VAL A 281 7.21 0.55 -8.56
C VAL A 281 8.65 0.91 -8.90
N TRP A 282 9.54 -0.09 -8.88
CA TRP A 282 10.99 0.14 -8.89
C TRP A 282 11.68 -0.11 -10.22
N TYR A 283 11.12 -0.91 -11.14
CA TYR A 283 11.86 -1.42 -12.31
C TYR A 283 12.44 -0.33 -13.21
N THR A 284 11.63 0.66 -13.61
CA THR A 284 12.04 1.75 -14.52
C THR A 284 13.03 2.72 -13.88
N SER A 285 13.07 2.77 -12.56
CA SER A 285 13.98 3.62 -11.79
C SER A 285 15.19 2.84 -11.27
N ALA A 286 15.25 1.53 -11.49
CA ALA A 286 16.37 0.68 -11.09
C ALA A 286 17.57 0.90 -12.02
N THR A 287 18.77 0.71 -11.49
CA THR A 287 19.99 0.80 -12.29
C THR A 287 20.10 -0.41 -13.22
N THR A 288 20.80 -0.25 -14.35
CA THR A 288 21.13 -1.37 -15.24
C THR A 288 21.87 -2.49 -14.50
N ARG A 289 22.72 -2.12 -13.52
CA ARG A 289 23.42 -3.06 -12.64
C ARG A 289 22.42 -3.93 -11.87
N ASP A 290 21.40 -3.33 -11.28
CA ASP A 290 20.40 -4.05 -10.48
C ASP A 290 19.49 -4.93 -11.33
N ILE A 291 19.06 -4.45 -12.50
CA ILE A 291 18.30 -5.25 -13.47
C ILE A 291 19.13 -6.47 -13.92
N ASN A 292 20.41 -6.28 -14.21
CA ASN A 292 21.31 -7.38 -14.58
C ASN A 292 21.48 -8.41 -13.45
N ARG A 293 21.54 -7.96 -12.19
CA ARG A 293 21.60 -8.87 -11.03
C ARG A 293 20.34 -9.73 -10.91
N LEU A 294 19.16 -9.14 -11.11
CA LEU A 294 17.89 -9.87 -11.12
C LEU A 294 17.82 -10.86 -12.28
N GLN A 295 18.21 -10.44 -13.49
CA GLN A 295 18.21 -11.30 -14.67
C GLN A 295 19.16 -12.51 -14.51
N ARG A 296 20.26 -12.38 -13.76
CA ARG A 296 21.15 -13.53 -13.45
C ARG A 296 20.45 -14.61 -12.63
N ILE A 297 19.49 -14.26 -11.77
CA ILE A 297 18.69 -15.26 -11.04
C ILE A 297 17.79 -16.01 -12.01
N VAL A 298 17.10 -15.31 -12.90
CA VAL A 298 16.28 -15.91 -13.96
C VAL A 298 17.12 -16.88 -14.80
N ARG A 299 18.27 -16.43 -15.31
CA ARG A 299 19.20 -17.27 -16.09
C ARG A 299 19.73 -18.48 -15.31
N SER A 300 19.90 -18.35 -14.00
CA SER A 300 20.31 -19.48 -13.15
C SER A 300 19.19 -20.49 -13.01
N ALA A 301 17.93 -20.04 -12.91
CA ALA A 301 16.77 -20.93 -12.89
C ALA A 301 16.59 -21.64 -14.25
N GLU A 302 16.70 -20.91 -15.37
CA GLU A 302 16.66 -21.49 -16.72
C GLU A 302 17.65 -22.64 -16.88
N LYS A 303 18.89 -22.45 -16.42
CA LYS A 303 19.93 -23.50 -16.45
C LYS A 303 19.58 -24.73 -15.59
N VAL A 304 18.98 -24.53 -14.42
CA VAL A 304 18.60 -25.65 -13.54
C VAL A 304 17.44 -26.43 -14.13
N ILE A 305 16.44 -25.73 -14.67
CA ILE A 305 15.22 -26.35 -15.20
C ILE A 305 15.49 -26.99 -16.56
N GLY A 306 16.22 -26.31 -17.43
CA GLY A 306 16.46 -26.69 -18.81
C GLY A 306 15.42 -26.12 -19.79
N CYS A 307 14.79 -25.00 -19.46
CA CYS A 307 13.81 -24.31 -20.32
C CYS A 307 14.01 -22.79 -20.25
N SER A 308 13.51 -22.08 -21.26
CA SER A 308 13.46 -20.62 -21.23
C SER A 308 12.41 -20.12 -20.25
N LEU A 309 12.70 -19.03 -19.56
CA LEU A 309 11.81 -18.35 -18.62
C LEU A 309 11.66 -16.89 -19.05
N PRO A 310 10.53 -16.23 -18.75
CA PRO A 310 10.37 -14.81 -19.03
C PRO A 310 11.48 -13.97 -18.38
N SER A 311 12.06 -13.08 -19.16
CA SER A 311 13.02 -12.09 -18.67
C SER A 311 12.36 -11.13 -17.67
N VAL A 312 13.17 -10.49 -16.84
CA VAL A 312 12.67 -9.49 -15.87
C VAL A 312 11.96 -8.33 -16.61
N GLN A 313 12.43 -7.99 -17.82
CA GLN A 313 11.80 -6.97 -18.66
C GLN A 313 10.41 -7.41 -19.16
N GLU A 314 10.26 -8.63 -19.65
CA GLU A 314 8.96 -9.15 -20.10
C GLU A 314 7.96 -9.22 -18.94
N LEU A 315 8.42 -9.65 -17.77
CA LEU A 315 7.62 -9.66 -16.54
C LEU A 315 7.18 -8.23 -16.16
N TYR A 316 8.10 -7.27 -16.18
CA TYR A 316 7.77 -5.86 -15.92
C TYR A 316 6.73 -5.32 -16.92
N VAL A 317 6.92 -5.55 -18.22
CA VAL A 317 6.01 -5.05 -19.26
C VAL A 317 4.62 -5.67 -19.08
N SER A 318 4.54 -6.99 -18.89
CA SER A 318 3.28 -7.70 -18.67
C SER A 318 2.53 -7.19 -17.44
N ARG A 319 3.22 -7.08 -16.29
CA ARG A 319 2.63 -6.59 -15.02
C ARG A 319 2.19 -5.14 -15.12
N THR A 320 2.98 -4.29 -15.78
CA THR A 320 2.66 -2.87 -15.97
C THR A 320 1.43 -2.69 -16.85
N ARG A 321 1.34 -3.41 -17.97
CA ARG A 321 0.16 -3.39 -18.85
C ARG A 321 -1.09 -3.88 -18.13
N GLY A 322 -1.00 -5.02 -17.44
CA GLY A 322 -2.14 -5.57 -16.70
C GLY A 322 -2.61 -4.67 -15.56
N ARG A 323 -1.69 -3.98 -14.87
CA ARG A 323 -2.04 -2.99 -13.84
C ARG A 323 -2.66 -1.74 -14.45
N ALA A 324 -2.03 -1.14 -15.45
CA ALA A 324 -2.53 0.07 -16.08
C ALA A 324 -3.89 -0.15 -16.76
N GLY A 325 -4.10 -1.29 -17.43
CA GLY A 325 -5.40 -1.66 -18.00
C GLY A 325 -6.50 -1.75 -16.94
N ARG A 326 -6.20 -2.37 -15.78
CA ARG A 326 -7.14 -2.45 -14.65
C ARG A 326 -7.46 -1.10 -14.03
N ILE A 327 -6.50 -0.19 -13.95
CA ILE A 327 -6.71 1.19 -13.48
C ILE A 327 -7.54 1.99 -14.49
N ALA A 328 -7.24 1.87 -15.78
CA ALA A 328 -7.96 2.56 -16.84
C ALA A 328 -9.41 2.08 -16.96
N ALA A 329 -9.69 0.81 -16.70
CA ALA A 329 -11.03 0.22 -16.75
C ALA A 329 -11.91 0.55 -15.54
N ASP A 330 -11.36 1.11 -14.46
CA ASP A 330 -12.07 1.36 -13.20
C ASP A 330 -12.12 2.87 -12.89
N PRO A 331 -13.24 3.56 -13.21
CA PRO A 331 -13.41 5.00 -12.94
C PRO A 331 -13.31 5.38 -11.46
N SER A 332 -13.53 4.44 -10.54
CA SER A 332 -13.41 4.68 -9.10
C SER A 332 -11.94 4.67 -8.62
N HIS A 333 -11.01 4.21 -9.46
CA HIS A 333 -9.59 4.15 -9.10
C HIS A 333 -9.01 5.57 -9.06
N PRO A 334 -8.32 5.99 -7.98
CA PRO A 334 -7.79 7.35 -7.88
C PRO A 334 -6.79 7.70 -9.00
N GLY A 335 -6.05 6.70 -9.49
CA GLY A 335 -5.17 6.83 -10.66
C GLY A 335 -5.85 6.76 -12.04
N HIS A 336 -7.18 6.56 -12.13
CA HIS A 336 -7.90 6.44 -13.40
C HIS A 336 -7.72 7.69 -14.28
N SER A 337 -7.77 8.87 -13.66
CA SER A 337 -7.65 10.16 -14.34
C SER A 337 -6.28 10.38 -15.01
N LEU A 338 -5.25 9.63 -14.59
CA LEU A 338 -3.90 9.66 -15.13
C LEU A 338 -3.75 8.80 -16.41
N LEU A 339 -4.73 7.95 -16.70
CA LEU A 339 -4.76 7.04 -17.85
C LEU A 339 -5.95 7.37 -18.78
N LYS A 340 -6.17 8.66 -19.07
CA LYS A 340 -7.23 9.09 -20.00
C LYS A 340 -6.82 8.95 -21.46
N LEU A 341 -7.72 8.41 -22.28
CA LEU A 341 -7.58 8.41 -23.73
C LEU A 341 -7.68 9.83 -24.31
N LEU A 342 -6.99 10.05 -25.43
CA LEU A 342 -7.22 11.20 -26.30
C LEU A 342 -8.56 11.04 -27.02
N PRO A 343 -9.14 12.15 -27.57
CA PRO A 343 -10.41 12.09 -28.29
C PRO A 343 -10.45 11.07 -29.44
N SER A 344 -9.29 10.74 -30.02
CA SER A 344 -9.18 9.70 -31.05
C SER A 344 -9.44 8.28 -30.56
N GLY A 345 -9.49 8.04 -29.24
CA GLY A 345 -9.68 6.73 -28.62
C GLY A 345 -8.49 5.77 -28.74
N ARG A 346 -7.41 6.16 -29.44
CA ARG A 346 -6.28 5.24 -29.77
C ARG A 346 -5.10 5.33 -28.81
N ARG A 347 -4.86 6.50 -28.21
CA ARG A 347 -3.68 6.75 -27.38
C ARG A 347 -4.07 7.40 -26.08
N LEU A 348 -3.35 7.06 -25.02
CA LEU A 348 -3.42 7.74 -23.73
C LEU A 348 -2.75 9.10 -23.81
N ARG A 349 -3.28 10.06 -23.05
CA ARG A 349 -2.68 11.39 -22.88
C ARG A 349 -1.33 11.26 -22.18
N SER A 350 -0.28 11.77 -22.83
CA SER A 350 1.06 11.81 -22.25
C SER A 350 1.09 12.65 -20.97
N ILE A 351 1.73 12.13 -19.93
CA ILE A 351 2.00 12.87 -18.69
C ILE A 351 3.27 13.69 -18.89
N ARG A 352 3.18 15.01 -18.70
CA ARG A 352 4.34 15.92 -18.81
C ARG A 352 5.27 15.69 -17.62
N THR A 353 6.53 15.40 -17.91
CA THR A 353 7.57 15.16 -16.89
C THR A 353 8.80 16.01 -17.19
N ARG A 354 9.37 16.68 -16.19
CA ARG A 354 10.59 17.49 -16.31
C ARG A 354 11.84 16.73 -15.88
N THR A 355 11.71 15.83 -14.91
CA THR A 355 12.83 15.02 -14.42
C THR A 355 12.79 13.58 -14.94
N SER A 356 13.95 12.94 -15.00
CA SER A 356 14.06 11.50 -15.27
C SER A 356 13.36 10.67 -14.19
N ARG A 357 13.41 11.11 -12.93
CA ARG A 357 12.74 10.44 -11.80
C ARG A 357 11.23 10.37 -11.99
N HIS A 358 10.58 11.50 -12.28
CA HIS A 358 9.15 11.49 -12.56
C HIS A 358 8.84 10.72 -13.86
N LYS A 359 9.62 10.92 -14.92
CA LYS A 359 9.49 10.16 -16.17
C LYS A 359 9.54 8.64 -15.96
N ASN A 360 10.38 8.17 -15.06
CA ASN A 360 10.57 6.76 -14.75
C ASN A 360 9.63 6.23 -13.66
N SER A 361 8.71 7.04 -13.14
CA SER A 361 7.64 6.54 -12.26
C SER A 361 6.61 5.72 -13.04
N PHE A 362 5.74 5.02 -12.31
CA PHE A 362 4.78 4.07 -12.89
C PHE A 362 3.87 4.70 -13.96
N PHE A 363 3.13 5.77 -13.65
CA PHE A 363 2.11 6.29 -14.59
C PHE A 363 2.70 6.79 -15.91
N PRO A 364 3.75 7.64 -15.94
CA PRO A 364 4.35 8.06 -17.20
C PRO A 364 4.96 6.88 -17.99
N SER A 365 5.53 5.88 -17.28
CA SER A 365 6.07 4.68 -17.92
C SER A 365 4.99 3.78 -18.50
N ALA A 366 3.89 3.60 -17.78
CA ALA A 366 2.72 2.85 -18.24
C ALA A 366 2.08 3.49 -19.48
N VAL A 367 1.90 4.82 -19.47
CA VAL A 367 1.39 5.57 -20.64
C VAL A 367 2.29 5.36 -21.86
N ARG A 368 3.62 5.45 -21.70
CA ARG A 368 4.56 5.19 -22.81
C ARG A 368 4.46 3.75 -23.33
N LEU A 369 4.40 2.76 -22.44
CA LEU A 369 4.29 1.34 -22.81
C LEU A 369 2.98 1.00 -23.53
N LEU A 370 1.89 1.66 -23.15
CA LEU A 370 0.57 1.47 -23.78
C LEU A 370 0.44 2.24 -25.10
N ASN A 371 1.08 3.40 -25.24
CA ASN A 371 1.09 4.17 -26.49
C ASN A 371 2.06 3.65 -27.55
N ALA A 372 2.97 2.76 -27.18
CA ALA A 372 3.92 2.11 -28.10
C ALA A 372 3.35 0.85 -28.78
N LEU A 373 2.11 0.49 -28.46
CA LEU A 373 1.29 -0.47 -29.20
C LEU A 373 0.62 0.25 -30.37
#